data_AF-A0A414RAQ6-F1
#
_entry.id   AF-A0A414RAQ6-F1
#
_cell.length_a   1.000
_cell.length_b   1.000
_cell.length_c   1.000
_cell.angle_alpha   90.00
_cell.angle_beta   90.00
_cell.angle_gamma   90.00
#
_symmetry.space_group_name_H-M   'P 1'
#
loop_
_entity.id
_entity.type
_entity.pdbx_description
1 polymer ?
#
loop_
_entity_poly.entity_id
_entity_poly.type
_entity_poly.pdbx_seq_one_letter_code
_entity_poly.pdbx_strand_id
1 'polypeptide(L)'
;MQKNLQCNKGNGITVNISGEQINIATDNGQIDAKEYEGKIYNITKTIVVEGEKNSRTSKSRGDGNQLFCLGMLGIIVITVLYLNYRTDVQLFIVFAAAIIEIATIGVFYGSKNAKVIYGKNIKEMSYFNMIAIWCVPLLIGFVNTSLYTSKIDLENFKKIIEIEGIIKAFFEYYEYMCYALFQTIGMISLAFLLLHIICSDFYIIAVTNIVIGSRGKWFWNKLFKLTHKRGKDWKKHVLVGVVFLVISILCVCGIIPYIINVLNNINEKNFSEIQMGN
;
A
#
# COMPACT_ATOMS: atom_id res chain seq x y z
N MET A 1 47.12 10.52 -60.30
CA MET A 1 46.60 11.90 -60.30
C MET A 1 45.80 12.08 -59.01
N GLN A 2 46.21 13.01 -58.15
CA GLN A 2 45.60 13.29 -56.84
C GLN A 2 44.22 13.97 -56.97
N LYS A 3 43.31 13.69 -56.03
CA LYS A 3 42.59 14.72 -55.24
C LYS A 3 41.93 14.10 -53.99
N ASN A 4 42.22 14.71 -52.84
CA ASN A 4 41.60 14.48 -51.53
C ASN A 4 40.26 15.23 -51.41
N LEU A 5 39.31 14.71 -50.60
CA LEU A 5 38.54 15.47 -49.59
C LEU A 5 37.70 14.54 -48.68
N GLN A 6 37.50 15.00 -47.44
CA GLN A 6 37.11 14.30 -46.21
C GLN A 6 35.59 14.08 -45.99
N CYS A 7 35.29 13.03 -45.21
CA CYS A 7 34.31 12.88 -44.10
C CYS A 7 32.88 13.48 -44.22
N ASN A 8 31.83 12.65 -44.06
CA ASN A 8 31.09 12.58 -42.79
C ASN A 8 30.16 11.36 -42.65
N LYS A 9 29.92 11.01 -41.37
CA LYS A 9 29.23 9.86 -40.78
C LYS A 9 27.78 9.62 -41.22
N GLY A 10 27.41 8.34 -41.19
CA GLY A 10 26.14 7.89 -40.61
C GLY A 10 25.37 6.94 -41.51
N ASN A 11 25.38 5.64 -41.18
CA ASN A 11 24.18 4.79 -41.15
C ASN A 11 24.50 3.34 -40.74
N GLY A 12 23.77 2.88 -39.71
CA GLY A 12 23.21 1.53 -39.67
C GLY A 12 23.98 0.46 -38.90
N ILE A 13 23.69 0.31 -37.60
CA ILE A 13 23.64 -1.03 -36.97
C ILE A 13 22.34 -1.12 -36.16
N THR A 14 21.46 -2.00 -36.61
CA THR A 14 20.28 -2.51 -35.92
C THR A 14 20.70 -3.30 -34.68
N VAL A 15 20.21 -2.91 -33.50
CA VAL A 15 20.35 -3.71 -32.28
C VAL A 15 18.96 -3.98 -31.72
N ASN A 16 18.54 -5.23 -31.87
CA ASN A 16 17.33 -5.77 -31.27
C ASN A 16 17.62 -6.07 -29.80
N ILE A 17 17.01 -5.33 -28.86
CA ILE A 17 17.17 -5.58 -27.42
C ILE A 17 15.84 -6.04 -26.85
N SER A 18 15.73 -7.35 -26.69
CA SER A 18 14.76 -8.00 -25.82
C SER A 18 15.09 -7.72 -24.36
N GLY A 19 14.07 -7.33 -23.58
CA GLY A 19 14.08 -7.41 -22.12
C GLY A 19 14.44 -6.11 -21.40
N GLU A 20 13.44 -5.53 -20.73
CA GLU A 20 13.55 -4.51 -19.68
C GLU A 20 14.30 -3.21 -20.02
N GLN A 21 13.59 -2.21 -20.57
CA GLN A 21 13.58 -0.79 -20.12
C GLN A 21 12.98 0.14 -21.17
N ILE A 22 12.60 1.34 -20.71
CA ILE A 22 11.79 2.35 -21.39
C ILE A 22 12.49 2.87 -22.65
N ASN A 23 11.84 2.73 -23.81
CA ASN A 23 12.35 3.19 -25.11
C ASN A 23 11.91 4.64 -25.39
N ILE A 24 12.85 5.44 -25.90
CA ILE A 24 12.84 6.92 -25.94
C ILE A 24 12.54 7.42 -27.35
N ALA A 25 11.68 8.43 -27.46
CA ALA A 25 11.67 9.40 -28.57
C ALA A 25 10.94 10.64 -28.03
N THR A 26 11.54 11.83 -27.85
CA THR A 26 12.53 12.57 -28.64
C THR A 26 13.48 13.40 -27.75
N ASP A 27 14.69 13.63 -28.26
CA ASP A 27 15.75 14.57 -27.87
C ASP A 27 16.32 14.54 -26.42
N ASN A 28 17.45 13.83 -26.28
CA ASN A 28 18.55 14.09 -25.33
C ASN A 28 18.31 14.00 -23.81
N GLY A 29 17.42 13.12 -23.36
CA GLY A 29 17.27 12.77 -21.94
C GLY A 29 17.26 11.26 -21.69
N GLN A 30 18.37 10.56 -21.96
CA GLN A 30 18.55 9.19 -21.44
C GLN A 30 18.84 9.27 -19.94
N ILE A 31 18.00 8.65 -19.13
CA ILE A 31 18.31 8.39 -17.72
C ILE A 31 18.31 6.89 -17.56
N ASP A 32 19.51 6.32 -17.58
CA ASP A 32 19.72 4.93 -17.28
C ASP A 32 19.54 4.72 -15.77
N ALA A 33 18.58 3.88 -15.38
CA ALA A 33 18.38 3.50 -13.99
C ALA A 33 19.63 2.80 -13.40
N LYS A 34 20.50 2.21 -14.25
CA LYS A 34 21.76 1.60 -13.83
C LYS A 34 22.79 2.63 -13.36
N GLU A 35 22.72 3.88 -13.82
CA GLU A 35 23.63 4.96 -13.39
C GLU A 35 23.46 5.29 -11.88
N TYR A 36 22.30 4.97 -11.32
CA TYR A 36 22.02 5.11 -9.89
C TYR A 36 22.22 3.83 -9.08
N GLU A 37 22.27 2.64 -9.71
CA GLU A 37 22.75 1.41 -9.07
C GLU A 37 24.27 1.47 -8.84
N GLY A 38 25.02 2.14 -9.73
CA GLY A 38 26.49 2.22 -9.71
C GLY A 38 27.14 3.17 -8.70
N LYS A 39 26.39 3.89 -7.85
CA LYS A 39 26.94 4.79 -6.80
C LYS A 39 26.76 4.27 -5.37
N ILE A 40 26.71 2.95 -5.21
CA ILE A 40 27.08 2.32 -3.94
C ILE A 40 28.59 2.10 -4.02
N TYR A 41 29.38 2.89 -3.30
CA TYR A 41 30.80 2.60 -3.15
C TYR A 41 30.95 1.21 -2.54
N ASN A 42 31.31 0.23 -3.36
CA ASN A 42 31.89 -1.02 -2.88
C ASN A 42 33.26 -0.69 -2.30
N ILE A 43 33.28 -0.26 -1.04
CA ILE A 43 34.51 -0.25 -0.26
C ILE A 43 34.80 -1.72 0.03
N THR A 44 35.65 -2.33 -0.78
CA THR A 44 36.24 -3.64 -0.48
C THR A 44 37.10 -3.49 0.77
N LYS A 45 36.51 -3.68 1.95
CA LYS A 45 37.29 -3.93 3.15
C LYS A 45 37.80 -5.35 3.04
N THR A 46 39.09 -5.51 2.77
CA THR A 46 39.81 -6.76 3.00
C THR A 46 39.70 -7.07 4.49
N ILE A 47 38.86 -8.02 4.85
CA ILE A 47 38.77 -8.52 6.23
C ILE A 47 39.84 -9.61 6.32
N VAL A 48 40.95 -9.29 6.99
CA VAL A 48 41.88 -10.30 7.48
C VAL A 48 41.12 -11.12 8.53
N VAL A 49 40.94 -12.41 8.26
CA VAL A 49 40.31 -13.34 9.19
C VAL A 49 41.32 -13.61 10.31
N GLU A 50 41.16 -12.93 11.44
CA GLU A 50 41.82 -13.28 12.68
C GLU A 50 40.88 -14.15 13.53
N GLY A 51 41.48 -15.17 14.13
CA GLY A 51 40.83 -16.39 14.60
C GLY A 51 39.66 -16.22 15.56
N GLU A 52 38.74 -17.15 15.40
CA GLU A 52 37.58 -17.49 16.23
C GLU A 52 37.80 -17.26 17.74
N LYS A 53 37.02 -16.34 18.32
CA LYS A 53 36.68 -16.38 19.75
C LYS A 53 35.17 -16.41 19.91
N ASN A 54 34.68 -17.63 20.13
CA ASN A 54 33.33 -17.92 20.59
C ASN A 54 33.07 -17.19 21.92
N SER A 55 32.24 -16.16 21.89
CA SER A 55 31.44 -15.75 23.05
C SER A 55 29.99 -15.62 22.61
N ARG A 56 29.23 -16.70 22.77
CA ARG A 56 27.76 -16.67 22.74
C ARG A 56 27.30 -15.78 23.88
N THR A 57 27.07 -14.50 23.59
CA THR A 57 26.18 -13.68 24.42
C THR A 57 24.76 -14.06 24.04
N SER A 58 24.13 -14.85 24.91
CA SER A 58 22.69 -15.09 24.90
C SER A 58 22.00 -13.72 25.01
N LYS A 59 21.51 -13.19 23.88
CA LYS A 59 20.51 -12.12 23.92
C LYS A 59 19.35 -12.64 24.73
N SER A 60 19.01 -11.96 25.83
CA SER A 60 17.83 -12.28 26.60
C SER A 60 16.65 -12.30 25.64
N ARG A 61 15.98 -13.43 25.62
CA ARG A 61 14.78 -13.68 24.82
C ARG A 61 13.68 -12.83 25.45
N GLY A 62 13.59 -11.57 25.02
CA GLY A 62 12.51 -10.67 25.43
C GLY A 62 11.19 -11.36 25.16
N ASP A 63 10.34 -11.39 26.19
CA ASP A 63 9.12 -12.17 26.24
C ASP A 63 8.17 -11.74 25.11
N GLY A 64 8.13 -12.53 24.03
CA GLY A 64 7.31 -12.25 22.84
C GLY A 64 5.82 -12.13 23.15
N ASN A 65 5.38 -12.70 24.28
CA ASN A 65 4.01 -12.59 24.78
C ASN A 65 3.67 -11.16 25.21
N GLN A 66 4.62 -10.42 25.76
CA GLN A 66 4.39 -9.04 26.21
C GLN A 66 4.13 -8.09 25.03
N LEU A 67 4.91 -8.21 23.95
CA LEU A 67 4.71 -7.43 22.72
C LEU A 67 3.39 -7.76 22.03
N PHE A 68 3.00 -9.04 22.03
CA PHE A 68 1.72 -9.48 21.50
C PHE A 68 0.54 -8.93 22.30
N CYS A 69 0.59 -9.01 23.63
CA CYS A 69 -0.43 -8.44 24.52
C CYS A 69 -0.55 -6.92 24.37
N LEU A 70 0.57 -6.20 24.25
CA LEU A 70 0.57 -4.76 24.01
C LEU A 70 -0.05 -4.42 22.64
N GLY A 71 0.25 -5.21 21.60
CA GLY A 71 -0.36 -5.05 20.28
C GLY A 71 -1.88 -5.25 20.30
N MET A 72 -2.35 -6.29 21.00
CA MET A 72 -3.78 -6.55 21.18
C MET A 72 -4.48 -5.42 21.94
N LEU A 73 -3.87 -4.90 23.00
CA LEU A 73 -4.43 -3.78 23.75
C LEU A 73 -4.47 -2.51 22.87
N GLY A 74 -3.44 -2.30 22.06
CA GLY A 74 -3.38 -1.21 21.08
C GLY A 74 -4.53 -1.24 20.07
N ILE A 75 -4.82 -2.40 19.45
CA ILE A 75 -5.90 -2.48 18.45
C ILE A 75 -7.29 -2.28 19.07
N ILE A 76 -7.49 -2.69 20.32
CA ILE A 76 -8.74 -2.46 21.07
C ILE A 76 -8.96 -0.96 21.29
N VAL A 77 -7.92 -0.26 21.76
CA VAL A 77 -7.98 1.20 21.96
C VAL A 77 -8.23 1.91 20.63
N ILE A 78 -7.54 1.53 19.57
CA ILE A 78 -7.75 2.11 18.22
C ILE A 78 -9.18 1.87 17.74
N THR A 79 -9.77 0.70 18.04
CA THR A 79 -11.14 0.38 17.65
C THR A 79 -12.16 1.24 18.39
N VAL A 80 -11.96 1.49 19.69
CA VAL A 80 -12.85 2.41 20.42
C VAL A 80 -12.70 3.84 19.94
N LEU A 81 -11.48 4.29 19.65
CA LEU A 81 -11.25 5.59 19.02
C LEU A 81 -11.96 5.66 17.66
N TYR A 82 -11.87 4.62 16.84
CA TYR A 82 -12.58 4.53 15.58
C TYR A 82 -14.10 4.60 15.77
N LEU A 83 -14.69 3.87 16.73
CA LEU A 83 -16.13 3.92 17.00
C LEU A 83 -16.58 5.32 17.42
N ASN A 84 -15.78 6.03 18.22
CA ASN A 84 -16.09 7.38 18.65
C ASN A 84 -16.10 8.39 17.49
N TYR A 85 -15.17 8.24 16.54
CA TYR A 85 -14.97 9.14 15.41
C TYR A 85 -15.30 8.49 14.06
N ARG A 86 -16.20 7.49 14.04
CA ARG A 86 -16.40 6.61 12.87
C ARG A 86 -16.69 7.41 11.61
N THR A 87 -17.67 8.30 11.68
CA THR A 87 -18.10 9.13 10.56
C THR A 87 -16.99 10.08 10.13
N ASP A 88 -16.27 10.68 11.10
CA ASP A 88 -15.18 11.61 10.82
C ASP A 88 -13.99 10.92 10.13
N VAL A 89 -13.60 9.72 10.60
CA VAL A 89 -12.53 8.92 10.01
C VAL A 89 -12.89 8.53 8.57
N GLN A 90 -14.11 8.04 8.36
CA GLN A 90 -14.57 7.66 7.03
C GLN A 90 -14.61 8.86 6.08
N LEU A 91 -15.16 9.98 6.54
CA LEU A 91 -15.23 11.21 5.78
C LEU A 91 -13.83 11.73 5.43
N PHE A 92 -12.89 11.68 6.39
CA PHE A 92 -11.50 12.04 6.17
C PHE A 92 -10.84 11.14 5.09
N ILE A 93 -11.07 9.83 5.14
CA ILE A 93 -10.55 8.90 4.11
C ILE A 93 -11.13 9.23 2.73
N VAL A 94 -12.43 9.54 2.63
CA VAL A 94 -13.07 9.96 1.37
C VAL A 94 -12.46 11.27 0.85
N PHE A 95 -12.30 12.27 1.71
CA PHE A 95 -11.66 13.53 1.32
C PHE A 95 -10.21 13.34 0.88
N ALA A 96 -9.44 12.53 1.61
CA ALA A 96 -8.08 12.19 1.23
C ALA A 96 -8.05 11.49 -0.14
N ALA A 97 -8.95 10.53 -0.38
CA ALA A 97 -9.08 9.86 -1.66
C ALA A 97 -9.39 10.86 -2.81
N ALA A 98 -10.29 11.82 -2.60
CA ALA A 98 -10.61 12.84 -3.61
C ALA A 98 -9.41 13.74 -3.94
N ILE A 99 -8.62 14.15 -2.94
CA ILE A 99 -7.39 14.94 -3.17
C ILE A 99 -6.36 14.12 -3.96
N ILE A 100 -6.17 12.85 -3.59
CA ILE A 100 -5.25 11.94 -4.26
C ILE A 100 -5.72 11.65 -5.69
N GLU A 101 -7.02 11.56 -5.93
CA GLU A 101 -7.59 11.38 -7.26
C GLU A 101 -7.23 12.56 -8.18
N ILE A 102 -7.44 13.79 -7.72
CA ILE A 102 -7.07 15.00 -8.47
C ILE A 102 -5.58 14.98 -8.79
N ALA A 103 -4.74 14.60 -7.82
CA ALA A 103 -3.30 14.46 -8.03
C ALA A 103 -2.99 13.38 -9.09
N THR A 104 -3.61 12.21 -8.99
CA THR A 104 -3.42 11.06 -9.90
C THR A 104 -3.82 11.41 -11.34
N ILE A 105 -4.96 12.08 -11.51
CA ILE A 105 -5.42 12.59 -12.80
C ILE A 105 -4.41 13.60 -13.34
N GLY A 106 -3.93 14.52 -12.49
CA GLY A 106 -2.88 15.47 -12.83
C GLY A 106 -1.59 14.80 -13.30
N VAL A 107 -1.17 13.71 -12.66
CA VAL A 107 -0.02 12.89 -13.10
C VAL A 107 -0.28 12.30 -14.48
N PHE A 108 -1.45 11.69 -14.68
CA PHE A 108 -1.82 11.01 -15.93
C PHE A 108 -1.89 11.96 -17.13
N TYR A 109 -2.54 13.11 -16.98
CA TYR A 109 -2.67 14.11 -18.06
C TYR A 109 -1.43 14.98 -18.21
N GLY A 110 -0.76 15.36 -17.12
CA GLY A 110 0.48 16.12 -17.14
C GLY A 110 1.57 15.40 -17.94
N SER A 111 1.66 14.08 -17.81
CA SER A 111 2.56 13.26 -18.64
C SER A 111 2.23 13.29 -20.13
N LYS A 112 0.95 13.20 -20.48
CA LYS A 112 0.52 13.20 -21.89
C LYS A 112 0.82 14.54 -22.54
N ASN A 113 0.56 15.64 -21.83
CA ASN A 113 0.85 17.00 -22.31
C ASN A 113 2.35 17.23 -22.47
N ALA A 114 3.18 16.61 -21.62
CA ALA A 114 4.62 16.67 -21.71
C ALA A 114 5.24 15.78 -22.81
N LYS A 115 4.42 15.08 -23.62
CA LYS A 115 4.86 14.10 -24.63
C LYS A 115 5.76 12.99 -24.07
N VAL A 116 5.69 12.72 -22.77
CA VAL A 116 6.48 11.67 -22.11
C VAL A 116 5.81 10.32 -22.41
N ILE A 117 6.50 9.48 -23.18
CA ILE A 117 6.06 8.11 -23.45
C ILE A 117 6.54 7.23 -22.29
N TYR A 118 5.63 6.88 -21.40
CA TYR A 118 5.95 5.94 -20.33
C TYR A 118 6.11 4.52 -20.85
N GLY A 119 7.14 3.83 -20.36
CA GLY A 119 7.22 2.39 -20.51
C GLY A 119 6.09 1.68 -19.75
N LYS A 120 5.86 0.42 -20.12
CA LYS A 120 4.76 -0.42 -19.61
C LYS A 120 4.58 -0.32 -18.09
N ASN A 121 5.67 -0.38 -17.31
CA ASN A 121 5.59 -0.41 -15.85
C ASN A 121 4.88 0.82 -15.26
N ILE A 122 5.27 2.03 -15.68
CA ILE A 122 4.67 3.28 -15.17
C ILE A 122 3.22 3.41 -15.63
N LYS A 123 2.94 3.02 -16.87
CA LYS A 123 1.59 3.08 -17.45
C LYS A 123 0.61 2.20 -16.68
N GLU A 124 0.96 0.95 -16.44
CA GLU A 124 0.09 0.00 -15.70
C GLU A 124 -0.08 0.42 -14.23
N MET A 125 0.98 0.91 -13.58
CA MET A 125 0.87 1.45 -12.21
C MET A 125 -0.11 2.63 -12.14
N SER A 126 -0.03 3.56 -13.09
CA SER A 126 -0.91 4.73 -13.14
C SER A 126 -2.37 4.33 -13.36
N TYR A 127 -2.65 3.37 -14.24
CA TYR A 127 -4.01 2.85 -14.44
C TYR A 127 -4.57 2.18 -13.19
N PHE A 128 -3.75 1.35 -12.54
CA PHE A 128 -4.15 0.71 -11.28
C PHE A 128 -4.50 1.75 -10.22
N ASN A 129 -3.64 2.76 -10.01
CA ASN A 129 -3.89 3.83 -9.04
C ASN A 129 -5.24 4.51 -9.31
N MET A 130 -5.51 4.87 -10.57
CA MET A 130 -6.76 5.53 -10.95
C MET A 130 -7.98 4.67 -10.63
N ILE A 131 -7.95 3.37 -10.93
CA ILE A 131 -9.06 2.45 -10.63
C ILE A 131 -9.20 2.23 -9.10
N ALA A 132 -8.08 2.02 -8.41
CA ALA A 132 -8.08 1.66 -6.99
C ALA A 132 -8.62 2.79 -6.09
N ILE A 133 -8.36 4.06 -6.42
CA ILE A 133 -8.88 5.21 -5.65
C ILE A 133 -10.41 5.23 -5.69
N TRP A 134 -11.03 4.93 -6.84
CA TRP A 134 -12.48 4.94 -6.99
C TRP A 134 -13.18 3.89 -6.11
N CYS A 135 -12.51 2.80 -5.79
CA CYS A 135 -13.05 1.79 -4.89
C CYS A 135 -13.24 2.32 -3.45
N VAL A 136 -12.49 3.35 -3.03
CA VAL A 136 -12.52 3.88 -1.66
C VAL A 136 -13.87 4.54 -1.31
N PRO A 137 -14.35 5.58 -2.04
CA PRO A 137 -15.65 6.19 -1.75
C PRO A 137 -16.81 5.21 -1.99
N LEU A 138 -16.69 4.31 -2.98
CA LEU A 138 -17.69 3.26 -3.22
C LEU A 138 -17.84 2.33 -2.02
N LEU A 139 -16.72 1.85 -1.46
CA LEU A 139 -16.74 0.96 -0.31
C LEU A 139 -17.30 1.66 0.94
N ILE A 140 -16.92 2.92 1.18
CA ILE A 140 -17.42 3.71 2.32
C ILE A 140 -18.91 4.02 2.17
N GLY A 141 -19.37 4.39 0.96
CA GLY A 141 -20.79 4.60 0.68
C GLY A 141 -21.63 3.34 0.91
N PHE A 142 -21.12 2.18 0.48
CA PHE A 142 -21.78 0.90 0.69
C PHE A 142 -22.02 0.59 2.18
N VAL A 143 -21.00 0.74 3.04
CA VAL A 143 -21.14 0.41 4.47
C VAL A 143 -21.92 1.42 5.30
N ASN A 144 -22.22 2.58 4.74
CA ASN A 144 -23.09 3.58 5.35
C ASN A 144 -24.52 3.51 4.79
N THR A 145 -24.81 2.54 3.90
CA THR A 145 -26.17 2.31 3.42
C THR A 145 -27.02 1.69 4.53
N SER A 146 -28.30 2.10 4.61
CA SER A 146 -29.25 1.61 5.62
C SER A 146 -29.40 0.07 5.63
N LEU A 147 -29.30 -0.58 4.47
CA LEU A 147 -29.32 -2.04 4.32
C LEU A 147 -28.14 -2.75 4.99
N TYR A 148 -27.00 -2.08 5.12
CA TYR A 148 -25.81 -2.61 5.78
C TYR A 148 -25.85 -2.30 7.29
N THR A 149 -26.18 -1.06 7.66
CA THR A 149 -26.29 -0.62 9.06
C THR A 149 -27.40 -1.37 9.82
N SER A 150 -28.49 -1.76 9.17
CA SER A 150 -29.56 -2.53 9.81
C SER A 150 -29.16 -3.94 10.23
N LYS A 151 -28.07 -4.49 9.67
CA LYS A 151 -27.52 -5.79 10.06
C LYS A 151 -26.47 -5.69 11.17
N ILE A 152 -25.80 -4.55 11.29
CA ILE A 152 -24.68 -4.34 12.22
C ILE A 152 -24.80 -2.93 12.81
N ASP A 153 -25.47 -2.82 13.96
CA ASP A 153 -25.65 -1.56 14.67
C ASP A 153 -24.47 -1.25 15.61
N LEU A 154 -23.38 -0.73 15.01
CA LEU A 154 -22.22 -0.28 15.76
C LEU A 154 -22.48 0.96 16.62
N GLU A 155 -23.57 1.69 16.35
CA GLU A 155 -23.96 2.85 17.16
C GLU A 155 -24.57 2.40 18.48
N ASN A 156 -25.38 1.35 18.46
CA ASN A 156 -25.83 0.67 19.67
C ASN A 156 -24.64 0.08 20.46
N PHE A 157 -23.67 -0.52 19.77
CA PHE A 157 -22.46 -1.03 20.45
C PHE A 157 -21.64 0.08 21.13
N LYS A 158 -21.52 1.26 20.49
CA LYS A 158 -20.89 2.43 21.11
C LYS A 158 -21.60 2.83 22.41
N LYS A 159 -22.94 2.86 22.42
CA LYS A 159 -23.74 3.16 23.63
C LYS A 159 -23.50 2.12 24.74
N ILE A 160 -23.41 0.84 24.39
CA ILE A 160 -23.08 -0.23 25.34
C ILE A 160 -21.70 0.01 25.97
N ILE A 161 -20.68 0.37 25.18
CA ILE A 161 -19.35 0.70 25.70
C ILE A 161 -19.39 1.91 26.65
N GLU A 162 -20.19 2.93 26.35
CA GLU A 162 -20.34 4.13 27.19
C GLU A 162 -21.03 3.83 28.54
N ILE A 163 -22.01 2.91 28.55
CA ILE A 163 -22.79 2.56 29.75
C ILE A 163 -22.05 1.53 30.61
N GLU A 164 -21.58 0.44 29.99
CA GLU A 164 -21.06 -0.73 30.70
C GLU A 164 -19.53 -0.75 30.82
N GLY A 165 -18.87 0.14 30.09
CA GLY A 165 -17.41 0.20 29.99
C GLY A 165 -16.83 -0.79 28.99
N ILE A 166 -15.66 -0.44 28.46
CA ILE A 166 -14.97 -1.18 27.40
C ILE A 166 -14.70 -2.64 27.75
N ILE A 167 -14.33 -2.94 29.00
CA ILE A 167 -13.96 -4.30 29.43
C ILE A 167 -15.19 -5.21 29.38
N LYS A 168 -16.31 -4.77 29.97
CA LYS A 168 -17.55 -5.54 30.00
C LYS A 168 -18.12 -5.73 28.60
N ALA A 169 -18.16 -4.67 27.81
CA ALA A 169 -18.56 -4.72 26.40
C ALA A 169 -17.73 -5.71 25.58
N PHE A 170 -16.43 -5.81 25.85
CA PHE A 170 -15.50 -6.68 25.12
C PHE A 170 -15.74 -8.17 25.36
N PHE A 171 -16.11 -8.55 26.59
CA PHE A 171 -16.33 -9.95 26.95
C PHE A 171 -17.78 -10.40 26.73
N GLU A 172 -18.76 -9.52 26.96
CA GLU A 172 -20.18 -9.88 26.88
C GLU A 172 -20.77 -9.72 25.46
N TYR A 173 -20.21 -8.84 24.63
CA TYR A 173 -20.75 -8.52 23.29
C TYR A 173 -19.75 -8.82 22.17
N TYR A 174 -19.30 -10.07 22.11
CA TYR A 174 -18.25 -10.55 21.20
C TYR A 174 -18.54 -10.27 19.70
N GLU A 175 -19.78 -10.47 19.24
CA GLU A 175 -20.13 -10.26 17.84
C GLU A 175 -19.89 -8.81 17.40
N TYR A 176 -20.44 -7.85 18.16
CA TYR A 176 -20.29 -6.42 17.87
C TYR A 176 -18.83 -5.97 17.94
N MET A 177 -18.08 -6.46 18.92
CA MET A 177 -16.65 -6.24 19.04
C MET A 177 -15.90 -6.74 17.80
N CYS A 178 -16.20 -7.95 17.33
CA CYS A 178 -15.56 -8.50 16.13
C CYS A 178 -15.84 -7.63 14.91
N TYR A 179 -17.10 -7.24 14.69
CA TYR A 179 -17.43 -6.33 13.59
C TYR A 179 -16.70 -4.99 13.69
N ALA A 180 -16.64 -4.38 14.87
CA ALA A 180 -15.94 -3.10 15.08
C ALA A 180 -14.43 -3.23 14.84
N LEU A 181 -13.79 -4.28 15.34
CA LEU A 181 -12.36 -4.56 15.15
C LEU A 181 -12.04 -4.73 13.67
N PHE A 182 -12.78 -5.60 12.97
CA PHE A 182 -12.55 -5.85 11.55
C PHE A 182 -12.82 -4.60 10.73
N GLN A 183 -13.88 -3.84 11.00
CA GLN A 183 -14.10 -2.58 10.29
C GLN A 183 -12.95 -1.58 10.51
N THR A 184 -12.40 -1.51 11.73
CA THR A 184 -11.22 -0.68 12.04
C THR A 184 -9.99 -1.12 11.23
N ILE A 185 -9.70 -2.43 11.18
CA ILE A 185 -8.62 -3.00 10.37
C ILE A 185 -8.82 -2.67 8.89
N GLY A 186 -10.07 -2.74 8.42
CA GLY A 186 -10.45 -2.38 7.05
C GLY A 186 -10.15 -0.92 6.72
N MET A 187 -10.47 0.02 7.62
CA MET A 187 -10.16 1.44 7.46
C MET A 187 -8.66 1.72 7.48
N ILE A 188 -7.91 1.04 8.35
CA ILE A 188 -6.44 1.13 8.38
C ILE A 188 -5.86 0.62 7.05
N SER A 189 -6.39 -0.49 6.52
CA SER A 189 -5.98 -1.04 5.23
C SER A 189 -6.27 -0.08 4.07
N LEU A 190 -7.40 0.63 4.09
CA LEU A 190 -7.69 1.71 3.12
C LEU A 190 -6.69 2.86 3.23
N ALA A 191 -6.34 3.28 4.45
CA ALA A 191 -5.34 4.32 4.64
C ALA A 191 -3.97 3.92 4.07
N PHE A 192 -3.57 2.65 4.25
CA PHE A 192 -2.36 2.11 3.63
C PHE A 192 -2.44 2.02 2.10
N LEU A 193 -3.61 1.68 1.55
CA LEU A 193 -3.84 1.72 0.10
C LEU A 193 -3.65 3.13 -0.46
N LEU A 194 -4.22 4.15 0.19
CA LEU A 194 -4.06 5.55 -0.20
C LEU A 194 -2.59 6.00 -0.11
N LEU A 195 -1.88 5.64 0.97
CA LEU A 195 -0.46 5.92 1.11
C LEU A 195 0.38 5.24 0.01
N HIS A 196 0.04 4.00 -0.33
CA HIS A 196 0.69 3.23 -1.40
C HIS A 196 0.52 3.91 -2.77
N ILE A 197 -0.67 4.45 -3.04
CA ILE A 197 -0.96 5.20 -4.26
C ILE A 197 -0.19 6.53 -4.29
N ILE A 198 -0.23 7.32 -3.23
CA ILE A 198 0.54 8.59 -3.11
C ILE A 198 2.03 8.35 -3.40
N CYS A 199 2.60 7.30 -2.79
CA CYS A 199 4.01 6.96 -2.98
C CYS A 199 4.34 6.64 -4.45
N SER A 200 3.42 5.97 -5.15
CA SER A 200 3.55 5.69 -6.58
C SER A 200 3.38 6.94 -7.43
N ASP A 201 2.42 7.82 -7.11
CA ASP A 201 2.24 9.05 -7.88
C ASP A 201 3.45 9.96 -7.74
N PHE A 202 4.05 10.06 -6.55
CA PHE A 202 5.33 10.78 -6.38
C PHE A 202 6.46 10.20 -7.22
N TYR A 203 6.53 8.87 -7.36
CA TYR A 203 7.49 8.24 -8.26
C TYR A 203 7.28 8.70 -9.72
N ILE A 204 6.05 8.64 -10.20
CA ILE A 204 5.70 9.00 -11.57
C ILE A 204 5.95 10.48 -11.82
N ILE A 205 5.56 11.35 -10.90
CA ILE A 205 5.83 12.80 -10.95
C ILE A 205 7.33 13.07 -10.99
N ALA A 206 8.13 12.38 -10.16
CA ALA A 206 9.57 12.55 -10.15
C ALA A 206 10.19 12.17 -11.50
N VAL A 207 9.85 11.00 -12.05
CA VAL A 207 10.33 10.56 -13.37
C VAL A 207 9.97 11.59 -14.45
N THR A 208 8.72 12.04 -14.46
CA THR A 208 8.21 13.01 -15.44
C THR A 208 8.97 14.32 -15.40
N ASN A 209 9.15 14.88 -14.20
CA ASN A 209 9.83 16.15 -14.00
C ASN A 209 11.32 16.08 -14.34
N ILE A 210 11.97 14.94 -14.12
CA ILE A 210 13.37 14.75 -14.53
C ILE A 210 13.46 14.68 -16.06
N VAL A 211 12.57 13.93 -16.73
CA VAL A 211 12.55 13.80 -18.20
C VAL A 211 12.31 15.13 -18.90
N ILE A 212 11.39 15.95 -18.40
CA ILE A 212 11.09 17.27 -18.97
C ILE A 212 12.20 18.29 -18.68
N GLY A 213 13.15 17.98 -17.80
CA GLY A 213 14.21 18.90 -17.41
C GLY A 213 13.69 20.07 -16.57
N SER A 214 12.65 19.85 -15.76
CA SER A 214 12.04 20.89 -14.91
C SER A 214 13.04 21.55 -13.94
N ARG A 215 12.70 22.77 -13.49
CA ARG A 215 13.47 23.47 -12.44
C ARG A 215 13.45 22.66 -11.14
N GLY A 216 14.56 22.68 -10.40
CA GLY A 216 14.68 21.92 -9.15
C GLY A 216 15.12 20.46 -9.33
N LYS A 217 15.96 20.15 -10.32
CA LYS A 217 16.49 18.80 -10.59
C LYS A 217 16.98 18.04 -9.36
N TRP A 218 17.62 18.72 -8.39
CA TRP A 218 18.07 18.08 -7.15
C TRP A 218 16.91 17.52 -6.31
N PHE A 219 15.80 18.25 -6.22
CA PHE A 219 14.60 17.80 -5.49
C PHE A 219 13.99 16.57 -6.17
N TRP A 220 13.80 16.63 -7.49
CA TRP A 220 13.23 15.51 -8.24
C TRP A 220 14.12 14.26 -8.21
N ASN A 221 15.44 14.43 -8.28
CA ASN A 221 16.39 13.33 -8.14
C ASN A 221 16.36 12.71 -6.73
N LYS A 222 16.19 13.52 -5.68
CA LYS A 222 16.05 13.01 -4.31
C LYS A 222 14.75 12.23 -4.14
N LEU A 223 13.64 12.76 -4.68
CA LEU A 223 12.34 12.10 -4.65
C LEU A 223 12.36 10.78 -5.43
N PHE A 224 12.95 10.78 -6.63
CA PHE A 224 13.16 9.57 -7.43
C PHE A 224 13.99 8.54 -6.68
N LYS A 225 15.12 8.91 -6.05
CA LYS A 225 15.92 7.98 -5.24
C LYS A 225 15.13 7.37 -4.09
N LEU A 226 14.22 8.12 -3.46
CA LEU A 226 13.37 7.59 -2.40
C LEU A 226 12.34 6.57 -2.92
N THR A 227 11.82 6.78 -4.13
CA THR A 227 10.67 6.03 -4.65
C THR A 227 11.00 5.02 -5.76
N HIS A 228 12.22 5.02 -6.32
CA HIS A 228 12.61 4.22 -7.50
C HIS A 228 12.33 2.71 -7.34
N LYS A 229 12.48 2.15 -6.12
CA LYS A 229 12.22 0.74 -5.85
C LYS A 229 10.77 0.33 -6.14
N ARG A 230 9.83 1.27 -6.02
CA ARG A 230 8.40 1.05 -6.30
C ARG A 230 8.12 0.93 -7.80
N GLY A 231 8.88 1.63 -8.63
CA GLY A 231 8.75 1.67 -10.08
C GLY A 231 9.30 0.47 -10.87
N LYS A 232 10.04 -0.42 -10.21
CA LYS A 232 10.79 -1.50 -10.87
C LYS A 232 9.89 -2.57 -11.45
N ASP A 233 8.81 -2.93 -10.75
CA ASP A 233 7.91 -4.01 -11.15
C ASP A 233 6.44 -3.65 -10.87
N TRP A 234 5.71 -3.40 -11.95
CA TRP A 234 4.28 -3.04 -11.87
C TRP A 234 3.42 -4.15 -11.35
N LYS A 235 3.79 -5.42 -11.57
CA LYS A 235 3.00 -6.55 -11.06
C LYS A 235 3.05 -6.60 -9.55
N LYS A 236 4.22 -6.37 -8.95
CA LYS A 236 4.36 -6.28 -7.49
C LYS A 236 3.58 -5.09 -6.92
N HIS A 237 3.62 -3.94 -7.59
CA HIS A 237 2.85 -2.76 -7.17
C HIS A 237 1.35 -3.05 -7.16
N VAL A 238 0.83 -3.62 -8.25
CA VAL A 238 -0.58 -4.02 -8.38
C VAL A 238 -0.94 -5.07 -7.35
N LEU A 239 -0.11 -6.11 -7.18
CA LEU A 239 -0.35 -7.18 -6.21
C LEU A 239 -0.51 -6.62 -4.78
N VAL A 240 0.42 -5.77 -4.35
CA VAL A 240 0.36 -5.14 -3.01
C VAL A 240 -0.90 -4.29 -2.87
N GLY A 241 -1.23 -3.49 -3.88
CA GLY A 241 -2.44 -2.67 -3.86
C GLY A 241 -3.72 -3.51 -3.82
N VAL A 242 -3.80 -4.58 -4.61
CA VAL A 242 -4.93 -5.52 -4.61
C VAL A 242 -5.07 -6.21 -3.26
N VAL A 243 -3.97 -6.61 -2.61
CA VAL A 243 -4.01 -7.19 -1.25
C VAL A 243 -4.64 -6.22 -0.26
N PHE A 244 -4.19 -4.96 -0.23
CA PHE A 244 -4.80 -3.95 0.65
C PHE A 244 -6.28 -3.73 0.33
N LEU A 245 -6.64 -3.71 -0.95
CA LEU A 245 -8.03 -3.52 -1.38
C LEU A 245 -8.92 -4.69 -0.93
N VAL A 246 -8.48 -5.93 -1.16
CA VAL A 246 -9.22 -7.14 -0.79
C VAL A 246 -9.39 -7.24 0.72
N ILE A 247 -8.33 -7.01 1.49
CA ILE A 247 -8.41 -6.97 2.97
C ILE A 247 -9.42 -5.91 3.40
N SER A 248 -9.35 -4.71 2.81
CA SER A 248 -10.30 -3.63 3.12
C SER A 248 -11.74 -4.05 2.85
N ILE A 249 -12.04 -4.61 1.67
CA ILE A 249 -13.40 -5.03 1.32
C ILE A 249 -13.92 -6.09 2.29
N LEU A 250 -13.13 -7.15 2.52
CA LEU A 250 -13.54 -8.26 3.39
C LEU A 250 -13.81 -7.83 4.83
N CYS A 251 -12.99 -6.91 5.34
CA CYS A 251 -13.06 -6.37 6.69
C CYS A 251 -14.17 -5.30 6.84
N VAL A 252 -14.22 -4.33 5.94
CA VAL A 252 -15.19 -3.21 5.98
C VAL A 252 -16.61 -3.72 5.75
N CYS A 253 -16.82 -4.64 4.81
CA CYS A 253 -18.12 -5.28 4.54
C CYS A 253 -18.47 -6.40 5.52
N GLY A 254 -17.67 -6.65 6.57
CA GLY A 254 -18.02 -7.58 7.63
C GLY A 254 -18.11 -9.05 7.19
N ILE A 255 -17.51 -9.41 6.04
CA ILE A 255 -17.53 -10.78 5.52
C ILE A 255 -16.74 -11.70 6.44
N ILE A 256 -15.56 -11.26 6.90
CA ILE A 256 -14.73 -12.02 7.83
C ILE A 256 -15.43 -12.23 9.19
N PRO A 257 -15.90 -11.18 9.89
CA PRO A 257 -16.59 -11.39 11.17
C PRO A 257 -17.86 -12.24 11.03
N TYR A 258 -18.59 -12.14 9.91
CA TYR A 258 -19.72 -13.03 9.62
C TYR A 258 -19.29 -14.50 9.54
N ILE A 259 -18.23 -14.81 8.78
CA ILE A 259 -17.70 -16.18 8.66
C ILE A 259 -17.25 -16.71 10.02
N ILE A 260 -16.56 -15.89 10.82
CA ILE A 260 -16.12 -16.26 12.17
C ILE A 260 -17.33 -16.62 13.04
N ASN A 261 -18.39 -15.80 13.00
CA ASN A 261 -19.58 -16.04 13.79
C ASN A 261 -20.28 -17.36 13.39
N VAL A 262 -20.44 -17.60 12.09
CA VAL A 262 -21.04 -18.84 11.57
C VAL A 262 -20.23 -20.07 12.00
N LEU A 263 -18.90 -20.00 11.94
CA LEU A 263 -18.02 -21.10 12.35
C LEU A 263 -18.12 -21.37 13.87
N ASN A 264 -18.19 -20.33 14.69
CA ASN A 264 -18.35 -20.46 16.14
C ASN A 264 -19.68 -21.15 16.48
N ASN A 265 -20.78 -20.72 15.85
CA ASN A 265 -22.11 -21.29 16.09
C ASN A 265 -22.18 -22.79 15.68
N ILE A 266 -21.52 -23.18 14.59
CA ILE A 266 -21.44 -24.59 14.18
C ILE A 266 -20.68 -25.41 15.24
N ASN A 267 -19.57 -24.88 15.75
CA ASN A 267 -18.78 -25.55 16.77
C ASN A 267 -19.56 -25.74 18.08
N GLU A 268 -20.27 -24.70 18.54
CA GLU A 268 -21.12 -24.78 19.74
C GLU A 268 -22.22 -25.83 19.59
N LYS A 269 -22.90 -25.84 18.43
CA LYS A 269 -23.95 -26.82 18.14
C LYS A 269 -23.41 -28.26 18.19
N ASN A 270 -22.31 -28.53 17.49
CA ASN A 270 -21.67 -29.84 17.49
C ASN A 270 -21.24 -30.28 18.90
N PHE A 271 -20.75 -29.35 19.72
CA PHE A 271 -20.36 -29.64 21.10
C PHE A 271 -21.56 -30.00 21.98
N SER A 272 -22.67 -29.28 21.81
CA SER A 272 -23.92 -29.55 22.54
C SER A 272 -24.54 -30.91 22.17
N GLU A 273 -24.48 -31.31 20.89
CA GLU A 273 -24.96 -32.62 20.42
C GLU A 273 -24.12 -33.77 20.99
N ILE A 274 -22.81 -33.59 21.16
CA ILE A 274 -21.94 -34.58 21.82
C ILE A 274 -22.26 -34.71 23.32
N GLN A 275 -22.58 -33.61 24.00
CA GLN A 275 -22.94 -33.64 25.43
C GLN A 275 -24.33 -34.23 25.69
N MET A 276 -25.28 -34.06 24.76
CA MET A 276 -26.63 -34.64 24.87
C MET A 276 -26.70 -36.10 24.37
N GLY A 277 -25.68 -36.58 23.65
CA GLY A 277 -25.57 -37.95 23.15
C GLY A 277 -24.87 -38.95 24.08
N ASN A 278 -24.51 -38.54 25.30
CA ASN A 278 -23.93 -39.37 26.36
C ASN A 278 -24.85 -39.49 27.57
#